data_AF-A0A0K0PZG0-F1
#
_entry.id   AF-A0A0K0PZG0-F1
#
_cell.length_a   1.000
_cell.length_b   1.000
_cell.length_c   1.000
_cell.angle_alpha   90.00
_cell.angle_beta   90.00
_cell.angle_gamma   90.00
#
_symmetry.space_group_name_H-M   'P 1'
#
loop_
_entity.id
_entity.type
_entity.pdbx_description
1 polymer ?
#
loop_
_entity_poly.entity_id
_entity_poly.type
_entity_poly.pdbx_seq_one_letter_code
_entity_poly.pdbx_strand_id
1 'polypeptide(L)' 'GAGVGIGTVFGALVLGTARNPSLKDELFRIAILGFALTEAIALFALMMAFLILFAL' A
#
# COMPACT_ATOMS: atom_id res chain seq x y z
N GLY A 1 4.48 2.48 -9.45
CA GLY A 1 5.12 1.37 -8.70
C GLY A 1 4.63 1.37 -7.26
N ALA A 2 4.89 0.30 -6.51
CA ALA A 2 4.34 0.11 -5.16
C ALA A 2 4.70 1.24 -4.19
N GLY A 3 5.95 1.73 -4.19
CA GLY A 3 6.35 2.84 -3.33
C GLY A 3 5.54 4.13 -3.54
N VAL A 4 5.20 4.47 -4.79
CA VAL A 4 4.34 5.62 -5.10
C VAL A 4 2.89 5.37 -4.65
N GLY A 5 2.38 4.15 -4.82
CA GLY A 5 1.06 3.76 -4.36
C GLY A 5 0.92 3.86 -2.84
N ILE A 6 1.90 3.34 -2.10
CA ILE A 6 1.95 3.40 -0.63
C ILE A 6 2.02 4.86 -0.17
N GLY A 7 2.88 5.68 -0.78
CA GLY A 7 2.97 7.11 -0.48
C GLY A 7 1.65 7.85 -0.70
N THR A 8 0.89 7.47 -1.73
CA THR A 8 -0.42 8.04 -2.01
C THR A 8 -1.47 7.62 -0.97
N VAL A 9 -1.50 6.34 -0.59
CA VAL A 9 -2.41 5.79 0.43
C VAL A 9 -2.18 6.46 1.79
N PHE A 10 -0.92 6.51 2.24
CA PHE A 10 -0.60 7.15 3.53
C PHE A 10 -0.73 8.68 3.48
N GLY A 11 -0.46 9.32 2.34
CA GLY A 11 -0.73 10.75 2.16
C GLY A 11 -2.22 11.08 2.29
N ALA A 12 -3.09 10.27 1.68
CA ALA A 12 -4.54 10.40 1.81
C ALA A 12 -5.04 10.14 3.25
N LEU A 13 -4.44 9.18 3.95
CA LEU A 13 -4.73 8.91 5.37
C LEU A 13 -4.40 10.12 6.25
N VAL A 14 -3.22 10.73 6.07
CA VAL A 14 -2.82 11.91 6.84
C VAL A 14 -3.78 13.07 6.57
N LEU A 15 -4.12 13.33 5.31
CA LEU A 15 -5.06 14.38 4.94
C LEU A 15 -6.48 14.12 5.49
N GLY A 16 -6.96 12.89 5.42
CA GLY A 16 -8.26 12.48 5.96
C GLY A 16 -8.32 12.61 7.48
N THR A 17 -7.27 12.17 8.17
CA THR A 17 -7.15 12.27 9.63
C THR A 17 -7.05 13.73 10.07
N ALA A 18 -6.33 14.58 9.32
CA ALA A 18 -6.23 16.01 9.61
C ALA A 18 -7.58 16.73 9.48
N ARG A 19 -8.45 16.29 8.56
CA ARG A 19 -9.80 16.86 8.37
C ARG A 19 -10.80 16.39 9.42
N ASN A 20 -10.75 15.12 9.80
CA ASN A 20 -11.64 14.59 10.82
C ASN A 20 -10.92 13.54 11.70
N PRO A 21 -10.30 13.98 12.82
CA PRO A 21 -9.54 13.09 13.70
C PRO A 21 -10.37 11.99 14.37
N SER A 22 -11.69 12.17 14.49
CA SER A 22 -12.57 11.19 15.14
C SER A 22 -12.71 9.88 14.36
N LEU A 23 -12.50 9.93 13.03
CA LEU A 23 -12.59 8.77 12.13
C LEU A 23 -11.24 8.08 11.92
N LYS A 24 -10.20 8.46 12.67
CA LYS A 24 -8.82 7.98 12.49
C LYS A 24 -8.72 6.45 12.42
N ASP A 25 -9.38 5.74 13.33
CA ASP A 25 -9.25 4.28 13.42
C ASP A 25 -9.89 3.56 12.22
N GLU A 26 -11.01 4.08 11.71
CA GLU A 26 -11.67 3.56 10.51
C GLU A 26 -10.85 3.88 9.25
N LEU A 27 -10.38 5.12 9.12
CA LEU A 27 -9.50 5.54 8.02
C LEU A 27 -8.20 4.73 8.01
N PHE A 28 -7.63 4.44 9.18
CA PHE A 28 -6.42 3.63 9.30
C PHE A 28 -6.65 2.20 8.85
N ARG A 29 -7.78 1.57 9.20
CA ARG A 29 -8.14 0.22 8.71
C ARG A 29 -8.24 0.17 7.19
N ILE A 30 -8.87 1.18 6.59
CA ILE A 30 -8.98 1.29 5.12
C ILE A 30 -7.61 1.51 4.48
N ALA A 31 -6.77 2.36 5.07
CA ALA A 31 -5.42 2.62 4.57
C ALA A 31 -4.53 1.36 4.62
N ILE A 32 -4.63 0.55 5.67
CA ILE A 32 -3.91 -0.73 5.76
C ILE A 32 -4.36 -1.70 4.67
N LEU A 33 -5.66 -1.76 4.37
CA LEU A 33 -6.15 -2.56 3.25
C LEU A 33 -5.56 -2.08 1.92
N GLY A 34 -5.56 -0.78 1.65
CA GLY A 34 -4.96 -0.20 0.44
C GLY A 34 -3.44 -0.42 0.34
N PHE A 35 -2.74 -0.34 1.48
CA PHE A 35 -1.32 -0.69 1.58
C PHE A 35 -1.07 -2.16 1.24
N ALA A 36 -1.84 -3.08 1.84
CA ALA A 36 -1.68 -4.52 1.62
C ALA A 36 -1.91 -4.91 0.15
N LEU A 37 -2.91 -4.32 -0.52
CA LEU A 37 -3.14 -4.55 -1.96
C LEU A 37 -1.96 -4.02 -2.80
N THR A 38 -1.44 -2.84 -2.47
CA THR A 38 -0.32 -2.25 -3.21
C THR A 38 0.96 -3.09 -3.06
N GLU A 39 1.23 -3.57 -1.85
CA GLU A 39 2.34 -4.49 -1.56
C GLU A 39 2.18 -5.86 -2.23
N ALA A 40 0.97 -6.41 -2.29
CA ALA A 40 0.73 -7.69 -2.97
C ALA A 40 1.16 -7.64 -4.45
N ILE A 41 0.89 -6.53 -5.14
CA ILE A 41 1.33 -6.33 -6.53
C ILE A 41 2.86 -6.21 -6.61
N ALA A 42 3.49 -5.53 -5.64
CA ALA A 42 4.94 -5.40 -5.55
C ALA A 42 5.63 -6.75 -5.39
N LEU A 43 5.12 -7.57 -4.46
CA LEU A 43 5.62 -8.91 -4.19
C LEU A 43 5.38 -9.85 -5.36
N PHE A 44 4.27 -9.70 -6.09
CA PHE A 44 4.04 -10.47 -7.31
C PHE A 44 5.08 -10.14 -8.39
N ALA A 45 5.41 -8.86 -8.58
CA ALA A 45 6.48 -8.46 -9.50
C ALA A 45 7.85 -8.98 -9.06
N LEU A 46 8.15 -8.94 -7.75
CA LEU A 46 9.41 -9.49 -7.20
C LEU A 46 9.50 -11.00 -7.37
N MET A 47 8.39 -11.73 -7.15
CA MET A 47 8.30 -13.16 -7.37
C MET A 47 8.62 -13.50 -8.83
N MET A 48 8.04 -12.79 -9.79
CA MET A 48 8.33 -12.99 -11.21
C MET A 48 9.80 -12.72 -11.53
N ALA A 49 10.41 -11.69 -10.92
CA ALA A 49 11.84 -11.42 -11.09
C ALA A 49 12.71 -12.58 -10.58
N PHE A 50 12.38 -13.17 -9.43
CA PHE A 50 13.11 -14.34 -8.93
C PHE A 50 12.87 -15.61 -9.76
N LEU A 51 11.67 -15.81 -10.30
CA LEU A 51 11.41 -16.92 -11.22
C LEU A 51 12.26 -16.81 -12.48
N ILE A 52 12.38 -15.61 -13.05
CA ILE A 52 13.21 -15.37 -14.23
C ILE A 52 14.71 -15.57 -13.91
N LEU A 53 15.16 -15.19 -12.71
CA LEU A 53 16.58 -15.25 -12.36
C LEU A 53 17.06 -16.66 -11.97
N PHE A 54 16.21 -17.46 -11.32
CA PHE A 54 16.62 -18.72 -10.68
C PHE A 54 15.92 -19.97 -11.23
N ALA A 55 14.76 -19.85 -11.88
CA ALA A 55 13.99 -21.00 -12.34
C ALA A 55 13.96 -21.14 -13.88
N LEU A 56 14.25 -20.06 -14.61
CA LEU A 56 14.37 -20.06 -16.07
C LEU A 56 15.85 -20.01 -16.47
#